data_AF-A0A0V8RXW4-F1
#
_entry.id   AF-A0A0V8RXW4-F1
#
_cell.length_a   1.000
_cell.length_b   1.000
_cell.length_c   1.000
_cell.angle_alpha   90.00
_cell.angle_beta   90.00
_cell.angle_gamma   90.00
#
_symmetry.space_group_name_H-M   'P 1'
#
loop_
_entity.id
_entity.type
_entity.pdbx_description
1 polymer ?
#
loop_
_entity_poly.entity_id
_entity_poly.type
_entity_poly.pdbx_seq_one_letter_code
_entity_poly.pdbx_strand_id
1 'polypeptide(L)'
;MLVRYTRQLTTAALIVAAGLGMGACSAHPGAAVSTNNGDYSIAEVNEAVSQIATVTAGKSSIDAYEVRVRLINEPQLVAVADSVGLSVTDEQIDQALEQAAAQTGAQVPAIGRGTRATVRSVLLNQQLSQFAQMNPAAVPAMNETLEQARVKANAQINPRFAQPSLGGGQAPTMPLFGDAVSGAKDDPTAALLGGSAH
;
A
#
# COMPACT_ATOMS: atom_id res chain seq x y z
N MET A 1 -18.61 -17.32 -59.94
CA MET A 1 -18.84 -17.11 -58.50
C MET A 1 -17.55 -16.54 -57.92
N LEU A 2 -17.62 -15.35 -57.31
CA LEU A 2 -16.52 -14.72 -56.56
C LEU A 2 -15.95 -15.71 -55.52
N VAL A 3 -14.66 -15.62 -55.21
CA VAL A 3 -14.16 -15.06 -53.94
C VAL A 3 -12.62 -15.11 -53.98
N ARG A 4 -12.03 -13.91 -53.87
CA ARG A 4 -10.62 -13.71 -53.49
C ARG A 4 -10.46 -14.13 -52.03
N TYR A 5 -9.41 -14.87 -51.67
CA TYR A 5 -8.95 -14.87 -50.28
C TYR A 5 -7.44 -14.60 -50.20
N THR A 6 -7.17 -13.43 -49.67
CA THR A 6 -5.89 -12.81 -49.39
C THR A 6 -5.28 -13.35 -48.09
N ARG A 7 -3.96 -13.56 -48.12
CA ARG A 7 -2.97 -13.37 -47.05
C ARG A 7 -3.21 -14.05 -45.70
N GLN A 8 -2.35 -15.03 -45.39
CA GLN A 8 -1.89 -15.34 -44.04
C GLN A 8 -0.35 -15.39 -44.09
N LEU A 9 0.30 -14.24 -43.94
CA LEU A 9 1.71 -14.17 -43.56
C LEU A 9 1.72 -13.81 -42.08
N THR A 10 1.90 -14.81 -41.23
CA THR A 10 2.06 -14.61 -39.79
C THR A 10 3.46 -15.07 -39.43
N THR A 11 4.39 -14.13 -39.55
CA THR A 11 5.77 -14.27 -39.11
C THR A 11 5.80 -14.38 -37.59
N ALA A 12 6.04 -15.59 -37.08
CA ALA A 12 6.37 -15.85 -35.68
C ALA A 12 7.90 -15.93 -35.56
N ALA A 13 8.51 -14.99 -34.84
CA ALA A 13 9.89 -14.99 -34.34
C ALA A 13 10.21 -13.54 -33.89
N LEU A 14 10.89 -13.22 -32.80
CA LEU A 14 11.70 -13.98 -31.86
C LEU A 14 11.83 -13.11 -30.60
N ILE A 15 11.80 -13.76 -29.44
CA ILE A 15 12.17 -13.20 -28.13
C ILE A 15 13.67 -12.87 -28.18
N VAL A 16 14.04 -11.65 -27.78
CA VAL A 16 15.41 -11.35 -27.36
C VAL A 16 15.37 -10.64 -26.02
N ALA A 17 15.64 -11.42 -24.98
CA ALA A 17 16.05 -10.94 -23.67
C ALA A 17 17.53 -10.49 -23.74
N ALA A 18 17.81 -9.26 -23.35
CA ALA A 18 19.12 -8.76 -22.92
C ALA A 18 18.89 -7.45 -22.15
N GLY A 19 19.54 -7.12 -21.03
CA GLY A 19 20.75 -7.72 -20.49
C GLY A 19 20.84 -7.59 -18.98
N LEU A 20 21.53 -8.59 -18.44
CA LEU A 20 22.12 -8.64 -17.11
C LEU A 20 23.24 -7.59 -17.03
N GLY A 21 23.04 -6.55 -16.24
CA GLY A 21 24.12 -5.70 -15.74
C GLY A 21 24.64 -6.28 -14.43
N MET A 22 25.84 -6.86 -14.46
CA MET A 22 26.57 -7.29 -13.27
C MET A 22 27.06 -6.07 -12.49
N GLY A 23 26.64 -5.97 -11.23
CA GLY A 23 27.15 -4.98 -10.28
C GLY A 23 26.76 -5.37 -8.85
N ALA A 24 27.73 -5.88 -8.10
CA ALA A 24 27.77 -6.06 -6.65
C ALA A 24 26.70 -6.94 -5.97
N CYS A 25 27.19 -7.93 -5.22
CA CYS A 25 26.44 -8.79 -4.32
C CYS A 25 25.66 -7.99 -3.26
N SER A 26 24.34 -7.95 -3.40
CA SER A 26 23.38 -7.95 -2.30
C SER A 26 22.24 -8.88 -2.72
N ALA A 27 22.04 -9.95 -1.98
CA ALA A 27 21.20 -11.09 -2.35
C ALA A 27 19.69 -10.76 -2.39
N HIS A 28 19.23 -10.01 -3.40
CA HIS A 28 17.90 -10.06 -4.03
C HIS A 28 17.84 -8.97 -5.13
N PRO A 29 17.57 -9.28 -6.41
CA PRO A 29 17.21 -8.26 -7.39
C PRO A 29 15.88 -7.59 -6.99
N GLY A 30 15.97 -6.49 -6.24
CA GLY A 30 15.01 -5.39 -6.31
C GLY A 30 13.74 -5.47 -5.45
N ALA A 31 13.77 -6.08 -4.25
CA ALA A 31 12.73 -5.77 -3.26
C ALA A 31 12.77 -4.27 -2.93
N ALA A 32 11.63 -3.59 -3.08
CA ALA A 32 11.41 -2.21 -2.68
C ALA A 32 11.09 -2.10 -1.18
N VAL A 33 10.35 -3.08 -0.67
CA VAL A 33 10.03 -3.25 0.75
C VAL A 33 10.21 -4.72 1.11
N SER A 34 10.88 -5.01 2.21
CA SER A 34 10.93 -6.32 2.84
C SER A 34 10.18 -6.25 4.16
N THR A 35 9.38 -7.26 4.47
CA THR A 35 8.64 -7.37 5.74
C THR A 35 8.64 -8.82 6.20
N ASN A 36 8.27 -9.07 7.46
CA ASN A 36 8.05 -10.43 7.96
C ASN A 36 6.94 -11.18 7.17
N ASN A 37 6.06 -10.46 6.48
CA ASN A 37 4.95 -11.00 5.67
C ASN A 37 5.36 -11.22 4.20
N GLY A 38 6.63 -10.98 3.87
CA GLY A 38 7.21 -11.17 2.53
C GLY A 38 7.73 -9.87 1.91
N ASP A 39 8.38 -10.05 0.76
CA ASP A 39 9.02 -8.97 0.01
C ASP A 39 8.10 -8.43 -1.10
N TYR A 40 8.11 -7.12 -1.29
CA TYR A 40 7.45 -6.43 -2.40
C TYR A 40 8.50 -5.86 -3.34
N SER A 41 8.43 -6.24 -4.61
CA SER A 41 9.31 -5.74 -5.66
C SER A 41 9.00 -4.29 -6.05
N ILE A 42 9.94 -3.65 -6.74
CA ILE A 42 9.72 -2.32 -7.34
C ILE A 42 8.55 -2.34 -8.33
N ALA A 43 8.40 -3.42 -9.09
CA ALA A 43 7.30 -3.59 -10.03
C ALA A 43 5.95 -3.61 -9.32
N GLU A 44 5.83 -4.34 -8.20
CA GLU A 44 4.60 -4.39 -7.41
C GLU A 44 4.27 -3.05 -6.74
N VAL A 45 5.28 -2.28 -6.33
CA VAL A 45 5.06 -0.91 -5.82
C VAL A 45 4.50 0.00 -6.93
N ASN A 46 5.11 -0.03 -8.12
CA ASN A 46 4.65 0.79 -9.24
C ASN A 46 3.28 0.34 -9.77
N GLU A 47 3.02 -0.96 -9.76
CA GLU A 47 1.71 -1.53 -10.07
C GLU A 47 0.66 -1.03 -9.08
N ALA A 48 0.97 -1.01 -7.78
CA ALA A 48 0.06 -0.50 -6.77
C ALA A 48 -0.29 0.98 -6.99
N VAL A 49 0.71 1.82 -7.29
CA VAL A 49 0.47 3.22 -7.67
C VAL A 49 -0.45 3.31 -8.89
N SER A 50 -0.17 2.55 -9.94
CA SER A 50 -0.97 2.56 -11.17
C SER A 50 -2.40 2.09 -10.95
N GLN A 51 -2.61 1.04 -10.16
CA GLN A 51 -3.93 0.50 -9.87
C GLN A 51 -4.74 1.47 -9.00
N ILE A 52 -4.12 2.07 -7.98
CA ILE A 52 -4.75 3.10 -7.14
C ILE A 52 -5.10 4.33 -7.98
N ALA A 53 -4.21 4.80 -8.85
CA ALA A 53 -4.50 5.88 -9.78
C ALA A 53 -5.66 5.52 -10.72
N THR A 54 -5.75 4.27 -11.17
CA THR A 54 -6.85 3.82 -12.05
C THR A 54 -8.20 3.89 -11.34
N VAL A 55 -8.33 3.30 -10.14
CA VAL A 55 -9.60 3.28 -9.39
C VAL A 55 -10.02 4.67 -8.88
N THR A 56 -9.07 5.60 -8.78
CA THR A 56 -9.33 6.98 -8.35
C THR A 56 -9.40 7.98 -9.52
N ALA A 57 -9.36 7.51 -10.77
CA ALA A 57 -9.26 8.35 -11.96
C ALA A 57 -8.14 9.41 -11.87
N GLY A 58 -7.00 9.04 -11.30
CA GLY A 58 -5.81 9.88 -11.12
C GLY A 58 -5.90 10.88 -9.98
N LYS A 59 -6.96 10.84 -9.16
CA LYS A 59 -7.16 11.79 -8.05
C LYS A 59 -6.37 11.43 -6.79
N SER A 60 -5.92 10.18 -6.65
CA SER A 60 -5.12 9.77 -5.49
C SER A 60 -3.79 10.50 -5.40
N SER A 61 -3.41 10.89 -4.19
CA SER A 61 -2.06 11.37 -3.85
C SER A 61 -1.09 10.25 -3.46
N ILE A 62 -1.52 8.98 -3.48
CA ILE A 62 -0.69 7.84 -3.10
C ILE A 62 0.32 7.55 -4.20
N ASP A 63 1.56 7.98 -3.99
CA ASP A 63 2.69 7.73 -4.87
C ASP A 63 3.53 6.51 -4.45
N ALA A 64 4.63 6.26 -5.15
CA ALA A 64 5.51 5.12 -4.86
C ALA A 64 6.22 5.23 -3.50
N TYR A 65 6.36 6.42 -2.93
CA TYR A 65 6.88 6.61 -1.58
C TYR A 65 5.82 6.23 -0.55
N GLU A 66 4.59 6.75 -0.70
CA GLU A 66 3.45 6.43 0.17
C GLU A 66 3.11 4.93 0.17
N VAL A 67 3.13 4.26 -1.00
CA VAL A 67 2.97 2.81 -1.08
C VAL A 67 4.02 2.09 -0.23
N ARG A 68 5.31 2.47 -0.35
CA ARG A 68 6.39 1.83 0.43
C ARG A 68 6.21 2.03 1.93
N VAL A 69 5.81 3.24 2.36
CA VAL A 69 5.49 3.57 3.76
C VAL A 69 4.33 2.73 4.28
N ARG A 70 3.28 2.52 3.47
CA ARG A 70 2.12 1.71 3.87
C ARG A 70 2.49 0.24 3.96
N LEU A 71 3.23 -0.28 3.00
CA LEU A 71 3.67 -1.68 2.97
C LEU A 71 4.59 -2.03 4.15
N ILE A 72 5.52 -1.15 4.53
CA ILE A 72 6.44 -1.42 5.66
C ILE A 72 5.70 -1.40 7.01
N ASN A 73 4.62 -0.62 7.14
CA ASN A 73 3.86 -0.45 8.38
C ASN A 73 2.65 -1.37 8.52
N GLU A 74 2.16 -1.98 7.43
CA GLU A 74 0.97 -2.85 7.44
C GLU A 74 1.02 -3.95 8.52
N PRO A 75 2.13 -4.70 8.72
CA PRO A 75 2.18 -5.74 9.74
C PRO A 75 2.02 -5.19 11.17
N GLN A 76 2.49 -3.97 11.42
CA GLN A 76 2.37 -3.31 12.72
C GLN A 76 0.93 -2.88 12.98
N LEU A 77 0.25 -2.33 11.96
CA LEU A 77 -1.17 -1.98 12.03
C LEU A 77 -2.05 -3.20 12.26
N VAL A 78 -1.75 -4.33 11.61
CA VAL A 78 -2.44 -5.60 11.84
C VAL A 78 -2.29 -6.04 13.30
N ALA A 79 -1.08 -6.02 13.84
CA ALA A 79 -0.84 -6.43 15.24
C ALA A 79 -1.62 -5.57 16.25
N VAL A 80 -1.71 -4.25 16.03
CA VAL A 80 -2.52 -3.38 16.89
C VAL A 80 -4.00 -3.68 16.72
N ALA A 81 -4.48 -3.85 15.48
CA ALA A 81 -5.88 -4.18 15.22
C ALA A 81 -6.30 -5.49 15.91
N ASP A 82 -5.49 -6.54 15.80
CA ASP A 82 -5.70 -7.81 16.49
C ASP A 82 -5.81 -7.63 18.01
N SER A 83 -4.98 -6.77 18.61
CA SER A 83 -5.00 -6.51 20.06
C SER A 83 -6.30 -5.87 20.57
N VAL A 84 -7.04 -5.17 19.68
CA VAL A 84 -8.31 -4.52 20.00
C VAL A 84 -9.52 -5.18 19.33
N GLY A 85 -9.33 -6.35 18.72
CA GLY A 85 -10.39 -7.12 18.07
C GLY A 85 -10.90 -6.53 16.75
N LEU A 86 -10.07 -5.74 16.06
CA LEU A 86 -10.35 -5.21 14.73
C LEU A 86 -9.60 -6.01 13.66
N SER A 87 -10.16 -6.07 12.46
CA SER A 87 -9.53 -6.71 11.30
C SER A 87 -10.09 -6.12 10.01
N VAL A 88 -9.30 -6.16 8.93
CA VAL A 88 -9.77 -5.80 7.58
C VAL A 88 -9.77 -7.03 6.69
N THR A 89 -10.95 -7.40 6.19
CA THR A 89 -11.12 -8.56 5.29
C THR A 89 -10.85 -8.20 3.83
N ASP A 90 -10.66 -9.20 2.97
CA ASP A 90 -10.45 -8.97 1.55
C ASP A 90 -11.71 -8.40 0.86
N GLU A 91 -12.91 -8.76 1.35
CA GLU A 91 -14.17 -8.18 0.87
C GLU A 91 -14.27 -6.69 1.21
N GLN A 92 -13.79 -6.27 2.39
CA GLN A 92 -13.77 -4.85 2.75
C GLN A 92 -12.80 -4.05 1.88
N ILE A 93 -11.68 -4.66 1.48
CA ILE A 93 -10.73 -4.07 0.53
C ILE A 93 -11.39 -3.91 -0.84
N ASP A 94 -12.06 -4.96 -1.34
CA ASP A 94 -12.74 -4.93 -2.64
C ASP A 94 -13.86 -3.88 -2.64
N GLN A 95 -14.67 -3.82 -1.58
CA GLN A 95 -15.71 -2.80 -1.41
C GLN A 95 -15.14 -1.38 -1.39
N ALA A 96 -14.02 -1.14 -0.72
CA ALA A 96 -13.39 0.18 -0.69
C ALA A 96 -12.94 0.62 -2.10
N LEU A 97 -12.38 -0.31 -2.87
CA LEU A 97 -11.94 -0.07 -4.25
C LEU A 97 -13.13 0.15 -5.21
N GLU A 98 -14.19 -0.64 -5.07
CA GLU A 98 -15.43 -0.46 -5.82
C GLU A 98 -16.10 0.88 -5.53
N GLN A 99 -16.14 1.30 -4.26
CA GLN A 99 -16.67 2.61 -3.88
C GLN A 99 -15.84 3.76 -4.46
N ALA A 100 -14.51 3.67 -4.40
CA ALA A 100 -13.63 4.68 -5.02
C ALA A 100 -13.85 4.77 -6.54
N ALA A 101 -13.99 3.62 -7.20
CA ALA A 101 -14.26 3.54 -8.63
C ALA A 101 -15.65 4.12 -8.99
N ALA A 102 -16.68 3.78 -8.23
CA ALA A 102 -18.04 4.29 -8.43
C ALA A 102 -18.12 5.81 -8.30
N GLN A 103 -17.40 6.41 -7.35
CA GLN A 103 -17.37 7.88 -7.16
C GLN A 103 -16.67 8.62 -8.31
N THR A 104 -15.78 7.94 -9.03
CA THR A 104 -14.99 8.54 -10.10
C THR A 104 -15.44 8.12 -11.50
N GLY A 105 -16.38 7.17 -11.59
CA GLY A 105 -16.79 6.54 -12.83
C GLY A 105 -15.72 5.61 -13.43
N ALA A 106 -14.71 5.23 -12.63
CA ALA A 106 -13.65 4.31 -13.04
C ALA A 106 -14.11 2.85 -12.93
N GLN A 107 -13.30 1.94 -13.48
CA GLN A 107 -13.45 0.49 -13.30
C GLN A 107 -12.34 -0.02 -12.39
N VAL A 108 -12.65 -1.03 -11.57
CA VAL A 108 -11.66 -1.70 -10.73
C VAL A 108 -10.87 -2.69 -11.60
N PRO A 109 -9.54 -2.51 -11.79
CA PRO A 109 -8.73 -3.49 -12.51
C PRO A 109 -8.53 -4.75 -11.68
N ALA A 110 -7.87 -5.77 -12.23
CA ALA A 110 -7.36 -6.87 -11.41
C ALA A 110 -6.36 -6.31 -10.38
N ILE A 111 -6.61 -6.59 -9.09
CA ILE A 111 -5.87 -5.97 -7.99
C ILE A 111 -4.74 -6.88 -7.52
N GLY A 112 -3.50 -6.36 -7.55
CA GLY A 112 -2.30 -7.05 -7.09
C GLY A 112 -2.14 -7.04 -5.57
N ARG A 113 -1.26 -7.90 -5.05
CA ARG A 113 -1.00 -8.03 -3.60
C ARG A 113 -0.51 -6.73 -2.96
N GLY A 114 0.36 -5.98 -3.64
CA GLY A 114 0.87 -4.69 -3.16
C GLY A 114 -0.24 -3.67 -2.97
N THR A 115 -1.18 -3.61 -3.91
CA THR A 115 -2.37 -2.76 -3.83
C THR A 115 -3.28 -3.18 -2.67
N ARG A 116 -3.58 -4.47 -2.53
CA ARG A 116 -4.40 -4.97 -1.42
C ARG A 116 -3.80 -4.61 -0.06
N ALA A 117 -2.50 -4.85 0.13
CA ALA A 117 -1.81 -4.50 1.38
C ALA A 117 -1.80 -2.99 1.63
N THR A 118 -1.63 -2.18 0.59
CA THR A 118 -1.69 -0.71 0.68
C THR A 118 -3.08 -0.24 1.13
N VAL A 119 -4.15 -0.74 0.51
CA VAL A 119 -5.54 -0.41 0.87
C VAL A 119 -5.86 -0.92 2.27
N ARG A 120 -5.41 -2.13 2.64
CA ARG A 120 -5.57 -2.67 3.99
C ARG A 120 -4.93 -1.74 5.03
N SER A 121 -3.71 -1.26 4.79
CA SER A 121 -3.04 -0.29 5.66
C SER A 121 -3.84 1.01 5.82
N VAL A 122 -4.44 1.52 4.73
CA VAL A 122 -5.34 2.69 4.78
C VAL A 122 -6.53 2.42 5.72
N LEU A 123 -7.25 1.31 5.49
CA LEU A 123 -8.45 0.97 6.24
C LEU A 123 -8.15 0.69 7.73
N LEU A 124 -7.08 -0.05 8.02
CA LEU A 124 -6.65 -0.32 9.39
C LEU A 124 -6.32 0.96 10.14
N ASN A 125 -5.54 1.86 9.52
CA ASN A 125 -5.18 3.12 10.16
C ASN A 125 -6.42 3.97 10.51
N GLN A 126 -7.43 3.97 9.63
CA GLN A 126 -8.70 4.64 9.88
C GLN A 126 -9.51 4.00 11.02
N GLN A 127 -9.72 2.68 10.97
CA GLN A 127 -10.47 1.96 12.00
C GLN A 127 -9.81 2.10 13.37
N LEU A 128 -8.48 2.00 13.43
CA LEU A 128 -7.70 2.19 14.65
C LEU A 128 -7.78 3.62 15.18
N SER A 129 -7.69 4.62 14.29
CA SER A 129 -7.85 6.04 14.69
C SER A 129 -9.25 6.31 15.25
N GLN A 130 -10.29 5.79 14.62
CA GLN A 130 -11.68 5.90 15.11
C GLN A 130 -11.87 5.18 16.44
N PHE A 131 -11.30 3.97 16.58
CA PHE A 131 -11.36 3.21 17.82
C PHE A 131 -10.67 3.96 18.96
N ALA A 132 -9.48 4.52 18.73
CA ALA A 132 -8.73 5.32 19.70
C ALA A 132 -9.51 6.57 20.15
N GLN A 133 -10.22 7.24 19.24
CA GLN A 133 -11.06 8.39 19.57
C GLN A 133 -12.26 8.01 20.44
N MET A 134 -12.90 6.88 20.16
CA MET A 134 -14.04 6.38 20.95
C MET A 134 -13.61 5.74 22.28
N ASN A 135 -12.38 5.20 22.34
CA ASN A 135 -11.85 4.46 23.47
C ASN A 135 -10.49 5.04 23.91
N PRO A 136 -10.44 6.28 24.42
CA PRO A 136 -9.17 6.93 24.78
C PRO A 136 -8.39 6.16 25.86
N ALA A 137 -9.07 5.38 26.71
CA ALA A 137 -8.44 4.52 27.71
C ALA A 137 -7.64 3.34 27.11
N ALA A 138 -7.92 2.94 25.86
CA ALA A 138 -7.21 1.85 25.18
C ALA A 138 -5.93 2.33 24.49
N VAL A 139 -5.78 3.63 24.26
CA VAL A 139 -4.66 4.23 23.52
C VAL A 139 -3.28 3.82 24.07
N PRO A 140 -3.02 3.83 25.39
CA PRO A 140 -1.72 3.40 25.91
C PRO A 140 -1.37 1.96 25.54
N ALA A 141 -2.33 1.03 25.60
CA ALA A 141 -2.12 -0.38 25.25
C ALA A 141 -1.93 -0.59 23.74
N MET A 142 -2.64 0.19 22.92
CA MET A 142 -2.43 0.21 21.46
C MET A 142 -1.03 0.70 21.10
N ASN A 143 -0.56 1.77 21.76
CA ASN A 143 0.78 2.32 21.57
C ASN A 143 1.86 1.33 22.02
N GLU A 144 1.66 0.64 23.14
CA GLU A 144 2.57 -0.41 23.59
C GLU A 144 2.64 -1.56 22.57
N THR A 145 1.49 -2.01 22.05
CA THR A 145 1.44 -3.06 21.01
C THR A 145 2.16 -2.63 19.75
N LEU A 146 1.99 -1.36 19.33
CA LEU A 146 2.67 -0.80 18.18
C LEU A 146 4.19 -0.79 18.36
N GLU A 147 4.70 -0.37 19.52
CA GLU A 147 6.12 -0.41 19.84
C GLU A 147 6.67 -1.84 19.85
N GLN A 148 5.95 -2.78 20.45
CA GLN A 148 6.34 -4.19 20.43
C GLN A 148 6.36 -4.77 19.00
N ALA A 149 5.38 -4.40 18.17
CA ALA A 149 5.31 -4.82 16.78
C ALA A 149 6.47 -4.24 15.96
N ARG A 150 6.89 -3.00 16.23
CA ARG A 150 8.08 -2.38 15.61
C ARG A 150 9.35 -3.12 15.92
N VAL A 151 9.59 -3.43 17.20
CA VAL A 151 10.79 -4.15 17.62
C VAL A 151 10.85 -5.55 17.00
N LYS A 152 9.69 -6.19 16.79
CA LYS A 152 9.59 -7.51 16.13
C LYS A 152 9.62 -7.43 14.60
N ALA A 153 9.32 -6.27 14.01
CA ALA A 153 9.29 -6.10 12.57
C ALA A 153 10.72 -6.03 12.04
N ASN A 154 11.13 -7.06 11.29
CA ASN A 154 12.33 -6.96 10.45
C ASN A 154 11.95 -6.35 9.09
N ALA A 155 11.30 -5.20 9.13
CA ALA A 155 10.76 -4.55 7.94
C ALA A 155 11.72 -3.45 7.47
N GLN A 156 12.01 -3.41 6.17
CA GLN A 156 13.03 -2.53 5.59
C GLN A 156 12.60 -2.02 4.22
N ILE A 157 12.72 -0.71 3.98
CA ILE A 157 12.64 -0.14 2.63
C ILE A 157 14.04 -0.19 2.02
N ASN A 158 14.13 -0.56 0.74
CA ASN A 158 15.42 -0.62 0.05
C ASN A 158 16.18 0.71 0.18
N PRO A 159 17.46 0.71 0.61
CA PRO A 159 18.23 1.93 0.84
C PRO A 159 18.36 2.86 -0.36
N ARG A 160 18.14 2.35 -1.59
CA ARG A 160 18.15 3.16 -2.81
C ARG A 160 17.02 4.19 -2.87
N PHE A 161 15.96 4.01 -2.09
CA PHE A 161 14.82 4.90 -2.09
C PHE A 161 14.82 5.80 -0.87
N ALA A 162 14.13 6.95 -0.99
CA ALA A 162 13.83 7.81 0.14
C ALA A 162 13.25 6.99 1.29
N GLN A 163 13.95 7.04 2.43
CA GLN A 163 13.50 6.49 3.69
C GLN A 163 12.51 7.46 4.31
N PRO A 164 11.49 6.99 5.04
CA PRO A 164 10.58 7.90 5.72
C PRO A 164 11.38 8.78 6.69
N SER A 165 11.13 10.09 6.66
CA SER A 165 11.97 11.04 7.39
C SER A 165 11.87 10.81 8.89
N LEU A 166 13.04 10.69 9.49
CA LEU A 166 13.26 10.74 10.92
C LEU A 166 13.19 12.21 11.33
N GLY A 167 12.12 12.64 11.99
CA GLY A 167 12.25 13.84 12.80
C GLY A 167 13.39 13.60 13.80
N GLY A 168 14.44 14.42 13.80
CA GLY A 168 15.42 14.43 14.89
C GLY A 168 16.24 13.15 15.15
N GLY A 169 16.48 12.30 14.15
CA GLY A 169 17.40 11.16 14.30
C GLY A 169 16.82 9.89 14.94
N GLN A 170 15.50 9.80 15.16
CA GLN A 170 14.82 8.56 15.57
C GLN A 170 14.31 7.76 14.37
N ALA A 171 14.30 6.42 14.44
CA ALA A 171 13.81 5.49 13.40
C ALA A 171 12.43 5.88 12.80
N PRO A 172 12.08 5.46 11.58
CA PRO A 172 10.89 5.94 10.89
C PRO A 172 9.67 5.34 11.58
N THR A 173 9.05 6.11 12.47
CA THR A 173 7.97 5.63 13.31
C THR A 173 6.66 6.26 12.87
N MET A 174 5.67 5.42 12.61
CA MET A 174 4.27 5.84 12.54
C MET A 174 3.92 6.70 13.79
N PRO A 175 3.08 7.73 13.68
CA PRO A 175 2.64 8.48 14.86
C PRO A 175 1.99 7.54 15.89
N LEU A 176 2.08 7.86 17.17
CA LEU A 176 1.33 7.13 18.18
C LEU A 176 -0.17 7.43 18.04
N PHE A 177 -1.00 6.46 18.43
CA PHE A 177 -2.43 6.70 18.54
C PHE A 177 -2.66 7.76 19.62
N GLY A 178 -3.55 8.71 19.35
CA GLY A 178 -3.88 9.81 20.26
C GLY A 178 -3.00 11.07 20.13
N ASP A 179 -1.86 11.01 19.42
CA ASP A 179 -1.04 12.21 19.13
C ASP A 179 -1.71 13.15 18.10
N ALA A 180 -2.71 12.65 17.37
CA ALA A 180 -3.52 13.46 16.47
C ALA A 180 -4.72 14.09 17.21
N VAL A 181 -4.58 15.35 17.61
CA VAL A 181 -5.70 16.17 18.09
C VAL A 181 -6.30 16.96 16.92
N SER A 182 -7.51 16.56 16.51
CA SER A 182 -8.44 17.28 15.63
C SER A 182 -8.07 17.37 14.14
N GLY A 183 -8.88 16.72 13.29
CA GLY A 183 -9.08 17.16 11.90
C GLY A 183 -8.93 16.08 10.84
N ALA A 184 -9.79 15.07 10.85
CA ALA A 184 -10.04 14.22 9.68
C ALA A 184 -11.28 13.36 9.98
N LYS A 185 -12.47 13.87 9.62
CA LYS A 185 -13.64 13.00 9.44
C LYS A 185 -13.47 12.35 8.08
N ASP A 186 -12.63 11.32 7.97
CA ASP A 186 -12.25 10.83 6.65
C ASP A 186 -12.97 9.53 6.33
N ASP A 187 -13.89 9.68 5.37
CA ASP A 187 -14.42 8.62 4.53
C ASP A 187 -13.26 7.72 4.04
N PRO A 188 -13.39 6.38 4.05
CA PRO A 188 -12.39 5.46 3.48
C PRO A 188 -11.96 5.85 2.06
N THR A 189 -12.87 6.39 1.26
CA THR A 189 -12.57 6.91 -0.07
C THR A 189 -11.78 8.22 -0.04
N ALA A 190 -11.99 9.10 0.94
CA ALA A 190 -11.21 10.34 1.06
C ALA A 190 -9.71 10.04 1.25
N ALA A 191 -9.34 9.05 2.07
CA ALA A 191 -7.94 8.70 2.25
C ALA A 191 -7.31 8.05 1.01
N LEU A 192 -8.08 7.30 0.21
CA LEU A 192 -7.62 6.77 -1.07
C LEU A 192 -7.53 7.87 -2.15
N LEU A 193 -8.42 8.85 -2.11
CA LEU A 193 -8.48 9.99 -3.04
C LEU A 193 -7.57 11.15 -2.63
N GLY A 194 -6.79 11.02 -1.55
CA GLY A 194 -5.86 12.04 -1.09
C GLY A 194 -6.54 13.20 -0.38
N GLY A 195 -7.24 12.88 0.73
CA GLY A 195 -8.00 13.76 1.63
C GLY A 195 -7.72 15.25 1.42
N SER A 196 -8.57 15.91 0.65
CA SER A 196 -8.54 17.36 0.51
C SER A 196 -9.07 17.98 1.79
N ALA A 197 -8.18 18.25 2.74
CA ALA A 197 -8.40 19.28 3.74
C ALA A 197 -8.37 20.64 3.04
N HIS A 198 -9.53 21.27 2.93
CA HIS A 198 -9.66 22.71 2.72
C HIS A 198 -10.07 23.36 4.03
#